data_AF-A0A7S2H5A8-F1
#
_entry.id   AF-A0A7S2H5A8-F1
#
_cell.length_a   1.000
_cell.length_b   1.000
_cell.length_c   1.000
_cell.angle_alpha   90.00
_cell.angle_beta   90.00
_cell.angle_gamma   90.00
#
_symmetry.space_group_name_H-M   'P 1'
#
loop_
_entity.id
_entity.type
_entity.pdbx_description
1 polymer ?
#
loop_
_entity_poly.entity_id
_entity_poly.type
_entity_poly.pdbx_seq_one_letter_code
_entity_poly.pdbx_strand_id
1 'polypeptide(L)'
;MDVDPWTTNYNSDTSGTASLSLAMDTFTLSSGYPVAGRAIVLHDDDGNRIACGLIQSTPGEIVSISAYPGYEGDYEISGTILVTQLNGGVNISGTLGGLEASTEGGFHIHSGYTCDDADGVG
;
A
#
# COMPACT_ATOMS: atom_id res chain seq x y z
N MET A 1 -25.31 -0.89 20.46
CA MET A 1 -24.19 -1.20 19.53
C MET A 1 -23.00 -1.43 20.40
N ASP A 2 -22.36 -2.59 20.28
CA ASP A 2 -21.10 -2.84 20.98
C ASP A 2 -20.09 -1.80 20.52
N VAL A 3 -19.47 -1.12 21.49
CA VAL A 3 -18.37 -0.20 21.23
C VAL A 3 -17.26 -1.01 20.61
N ASP A 4 -16.75 -0.56 19.46
CA ASP A 4 -15.59 -1.15 18.82
C ASP A 4 -14.44 -1.26 19.84
N PRO A 5 -13.92 -2.47 20.14
CA PRO A 5 -12.92 -2.64 21.18
C PRO A 5 -11.54 -2.06 20.80
N TRP A 6 -11.43 -1.50 19.59
CA TRP A 6 -10.22 -0.97 18.96
C TRP A 6 -10.29 0.55 18.76
N THR A 7 -10.18 1.34 19.84
CA THR A 7 -10.12 2.80 19.74
C THR A 7 -8.69 3.30 19.87
N THR A 8 -8.16 3.92 18.82
CA THR A 8 -6.88 4.64 18.82
C THR A 8 -7.00 5.92 17.99
N ASN A 9 -6.06 6.84 18.14
CA ASN A 9 -6.04 8.12 17.42
C ASN A 9 -4.81 8.20 16.50
N TYR A 10 -4.89 9.03 15.47
CA TYR A 10 -3.75 9.47 14.68
C TYR A 10 -3.59 10.99 14.80
N ASN A 11 -2.38 11.50 14.55
CA ASN A 11 -2.13 12.93 14.41
C ASN A 11 -1.51 13.16 13.04
N SER A 12 -2.14 13.99 12.23
CA SER A 12 -1.59 14.45 10.96
C SER A 12 -0.75 15.71 11.17
N ASP A 13 0.32 15.86 10.39
CA ASP A 13 1.13 17.06 10.33
C ASP A 13 0.45 18.19 9.52
N THR A 14 1.15 19.31 9.34
CA THR A 14 0.65 20.48 8.59
C THR A 14 0.39 20.20 7.10
N SER A 15 0.92 19.09 6.57
CA SER A 15 0.70 18.65 5.20
C SER A 15 -0.44 17.62 5.09
N GLY A 16 -1.09 17.27 6.21
CA GLY A 16 -2.14 16.27 6.26
C GLY A 16 -1.62 14.82 6.32
N THR A 17 -0.34 14.61 6.62
CA THR A 17 0.28 13.27 6.66
C THR A 17 0.33 12.74 8.09
N ALA A 18 -0.09 11.50 8.30
CA ALA A 18 0.03 10.80 9.59
C ALA A 18 0.84 9.51 9.44
N SER A 19 1.87 9.35 10.26
CA SER A 19 2.63 8.09 10.38
C SER A 19 2.06 7.25 11.52
N LEU A 20 1.74 5.99 11.24
CA LEU A 20 1.14 5.07 12.21
C LEU A 20 2.15 3.99 12.62
N SER A 21 2.42 3.89 13.92
CA SER A 21 3.22 2.81 14.50
C SER A 21 2.67 2.48 15.88
N LEU A 22 1.86 1.42 15.94
CA LEU A 22 1.11 1.02 17.13
C LEU A 22 1.20 -0.51 17.27
N ALA A 23 1.61 -0.98 18.44
CA ALA A 23 1.54 -2.39 18.80
C ALA A 23 0.25 -2.65 19.59
N MET A 24 -0.51 -3.68 19.23
CA MET A 24 -1.76 -4.06 19.89
C MET A 24 -1.77 -5.55 20.23
N ASP A 25 -1.32 -5.89 21.44
CA ASP A 25 -1.05 -7.29 21.84
C ASP A 25 -2.29 -8.18 21.97
N THR A 26 -3.50 -7.61 21.97
CA THR A 26 -4.76 -8.36 22.14
C THR A 26 -5.30 -8.94 20.83
N PHE A 27 -4.97 -8.33 19.69
CA PHE A 27 -5.55 -8.67 18.40
C PHE A 27 -4.59 -9.52 17.58
N THR A 28 -5.15 -10.39 16.73
CA THR A 28 -4.38 -11.21 15.80
C THR A 28 -4.99 -11.14 14.41
N LEU A 29 -4.25 -11.57 13.39
CA LEU A 29 -4.81 -11.62 12.04
C LEU A 29 -5.89 -12.71 11.90
N SER A 30 -5.67 -13.89 12.48
CA SER A 30 -6.49 -15.07 12.18
C SER A 30 -6.96 -15.87 13.40
N SER A 31 -6.48 -15.58 14.61
CA SER A 31 -6.79 -16.34 15.83
C SER A 31 -7.41 -15.46 16.91
N GLY A 32 -6.89 -15.41 18.14
CA GLY A 32 -7.47 -14.63 19.25
C GLY A 32 -7.81 -13.20 18.82
N TYR A 33 -9.10 -12.84 18.86
CA TYR A 33 -9.63 -11.59 18.29
C TYR A 33 -9.16 -11.32 16.85
N PRO A 34 -9.63 -12.09 15.86
CA PRO A 34 -9.11 -12.03 14.50
C PRO A 34 -9.60 -10.78 13.79
N VAL A 35 -8.69 -10.04 13.14
CA VAL A 35 -9.00 -8.78 12.45
C VAL A 35 -8.90 -8.87 10.92
N ALA A 36 -8.33 -9.93 10.35
CA ALA A 36 -8.35 -10.12 8.90
C ALA A 36 -9.80 -10.11 8.36
N GLY A 37 -10.03 -9.39 7.27
CA GLY A 37 -11.34 -9.18 6.66
C GLY A 37 -12.20 -8.11 7.33
N ARG A 38 -11.79 -7.54 8.48
CA ARG A 38 -12.49 -6.41 9.11
C ARG A 38 -12.14 -5.09 8.45
N ALA A 39 -12.96 -4.07 8.70
CA ALA A 39 -12.72 -2.71 8.25
C ALA A 39 -11.97 -1.89 9.30
N ILE A 40 -10.95 -1.14 8.85
CA ILE A 40 -10.42 0.02 9.56
C ILE A 40 -11.21 1.24 9.09
N VAL A 41 -11.66 2.08 10.02
CA VAL A 41 -12.39 3.32 9.75
C VAL A 41 -11.62 4.50 10.33
N LEU A 42 -11.38 5.52 9.52
CA LEU A 42 -10.78 6.77 9.96
C LEU A 42 -11.89 7.77 10.30
N HIS A 43 -11.68 8.52 11.37
CA HIS A 43 -12.55 9.60 11.79
C HIS A 43 -11.79 10.93 11.73
N ASP A 44 -12.49 12.03 11.41
CA ASP A 44 -11.98 13.39 11.63
C ASP A 44 -12.13 13.81 13.11
N ASP A 45 -11.70 15.03 13.44
CA ASP A 45 -11.75 15.58 14.81
C ASP A 45 -13.18 15.78 15.33
N ASP A 46 -14.14 15.99 14.42
CA ASP A 46 -15.57 16.09 14.73
C ASP A 46 -16.22 14.70 14.95
N GLY A 47 -15.47 13.61 14.74
CA GLY A 47 -15.93 12.23 14.87
C GLY A 47 -16.72 11.71 13.67
N ASN A 48 -16.68 12.40 12.51
CA ASN A 48 -17.27 11.91 11.27
C ASN A 48 -16.41 10.80 10.68
N ARG A 49 -17.04 9.79 10.07
CA ARG A 49 -16.33 8.74 9.32
C ARG A 49 -15.90 9.28 7.96
N ILE A 50 -14.59 9.41 7.74
CA ILE A 50 -14.03 10.04 6.53
C ILE A 50 -13.38 9.04 5.57
N ALA A 51 -12.95 7.87 6.06
CA ALA A 51 -12.41 6.82 5.20
C ALA A 51 -12.61 5.42 5.82
N CYS A 52 -12.55 4.40 4.98
CA CYS A 52 -12.65 3.00 5.38
C CYS A 52 -11.84 2.10 4.45
N GLY A 53 -11.20 1.08 4.98
CA GLY A 53 -10.46 0.07 4.21
C GLY A 53 -10.49 -1.30 4.87
N LEU A 54 -10.55 -2.37 4.07
CA LEU A 54 -10.53 -3.73 4.61
C LEU A 54 -9.09 -4.19 4.89
N ILE A 55 -8.91 -4.90 6.00
CA ILE A 55 -7.69 -5.61 6.33
C ILE A 55 -7.64 -6.87 5.45
N GLN A 56 -6.98 -6.79 4.30
CA GLN A 56 -6.86 -7.91 3.38
C GLN A 56 -5.51 -8.60 3.54
N SER A 57 -5.51 -9.92 3.68
CA SER A 57 -4.28 -10.71 3.57
C SER A 57 -3.93 -10.87 2.10
N THR A 58 -2.73 -10.47 1.71
CA THR A 58 -2.22 -10.69 0.36
C THR A 58 -1.41 -11.99 0.29
N PRO A 59 -1.53 -12.77 -0.80
CA PRO A 59 -0.78 -14.02 -0.98
C PRO A 59 0.68 -13.79 -1.43
N GLY A 60 1.13 -12.53 -1.50
CA GLY A 60 2.43 -12.14 -2.01
C GLY A 60 2.76 -10.69 -1.68
N GLU A 61 3.84 -10.21 -2.28
CA GLU A 61 4.41 -8.89 -2.02
C GLU A 61 3.68 -7.82 -2.81
N ILE A 62 3.34 -6.71 -2.13
CA ILE A 62 2.73 -5.55 -2.77
C ILE A 62 3.83 -4.60 -3.21
N VAL A 63 3.78 -4.18 -4.47
CA VAL A 63 4.66 -3.17 -5.04
C VAL A 63 3.82 -1.92 -5.32
N SER A 64 4.17 -0.82 -4.67
CA SER A 64 3.63 0.51 -4.99
C SER A 64 4.51 1.13 -6.06
N ILE A 65 3.90 1.51 -7.18
CA ILE A 65 4.60 2.10 -8.32
C ILE A 65 4.31 3.60 -8.35
N SER A 66 5.37 4.37 -8.50
CA SER A 66 5.37 5.82 -8.73
C SER A 66 6.33 6.15 -9.87
N ALA A 67 6.46 7.44 -10.21
CA ALA A 67 7.49 7.90 -11.14
C ALA A 67 8.89 7.42 -10.73
N TYR A 68 9.72 7.08 -11.73
CA TYR A 68 11.10 6.67 -11.54
C TYR A 68 11.96 7.83 -11.00
N PRO A 69 12.97 7.60 -10.14
CA PRO A 69 13.85 8.66 -9.65
C PRO A 69 14.47 9.50 -10.77
N GLY A 70 14.21 10.81 -10.75
CA GLY A 70 14.69 11.75 -11.76
C GLY A 70 13.98 11.67 -13.11
N TYR A 71 12.79 11.04 -13.18
CA TYR A 71 11.94 11.12 -14.35
C TYR A 71 11.34 12.52 -14.50
N GLU A 72 11.73 13.23 -15.56
CA GLU A 72 11.31 14.61 -15.86
C GLU A 72 10.27 14.68 -17.02
N GLY A 73 9.64 13.56 -17.36
CA GLY A 73 8.63 13.53 -18.43
C GLY A 73 7.22 13.84 -17.92
N ASP A 74 6.27 13.92 -18.86
CA ASP A 74 4.90 14.37 -18.59
C ASP A 74 3.93 13.25 -18.15
N TYR A 75 4.43 12.03 -17.95
CA TYR A 75 3.61 10.91 -17.48
C TYR A 75 3.47 10.92 -15.96
N GLU A 76 2.23 10.82 -15.47
CA GLU A 76 1.89 10.80 -14.03
C GLU A 76 1.74 9.35 -13.55
N ILE A 77 2.85 8.63 -13.50
CA ILE A 77 2.85 7.18 -13.24
C ILE A 77 2.42 6.88 -11.80
N SER A 78 1.41 6.03 -11.67
CA SER A 78 1.03 5.43 -10.39
C SER A 78 0.47 4.03 -10.59
N GLY A 79 0.60 3.16 -9.58
CA GLY A 79 -0.05 1.87 -9.63
C GLY A 79 0.26 0.95 -8.46
N THR A 80 -0.41 -0.20 -8.48
CA THR A 80 -0.18 -1.27 -7.50
C THR A 80 -0.04 -2.59 -8.23
N ILE A 81 1.03 -3.31 -7.90
CA ILE A 81 1.33 -4.64 -8.40
C ILE A 81 1.39 -5.60 -7.22
N LEU A 82 0.97 -6.84 -7.46
CA LEU A 82 1.12 -7.97 -6.56
C LEU A 82 2.07 -8.98 -7.21
N VAL A 83 3.12 -9.35 -6.48
CA VAL A 83 4.07 -10.40 -6.86
C VAL A 83 3.82 -11.63 -6.00
N THR A 84 3.33 -12.71 -6.61
CA THR A 84 3.02 -13.97 -5.92
C THR A 84 4.00 -15.06 -6.30
N GLN A 85 4.48 -15.83 -5.32
CA GLN A 85 5.33 -16.99 -5.56
C GLN A 85 4.57 -18.10 -6.30
N LEU A 86 5.19 -18.66 -7.34
CA LEU A 86 4.76 -19.89 -8.02
C LEU A 86 5.78 -21.00 -7.78
N ASN A 87 5.43 -22.24 -8.13
CA ASN A 87 6.42 -23.32 -8.19
C ASN A 87 7.39 -23.03 -9.35
N GLY A 88 8.62 -22.62 -9.02
CA GLY A 88 9.67 -22.34 -10.00
C GLY A 88 9.70 -20.91 -10.56
N GLY A 89 8.93 -19.96 -10.00
CA GLY A 89 8.97 -18.57 -10.46
C GLY A 89 8.04 -17.65 -9.69
N VAL A 90 7.71 -16.50 -10.27
CA VAL A 90 6.74 -15.54 -9.71
C VAL A 90 5.69 -15.20 -10.76
N ASN A 91 4.49 -14.86 -10.30
CA ASN A 91 3.46 -14.23 -11.11
C ASN A 91 3.35 -12.75 -10.69
N ILE A 92 3.30 -11.87 -11.68
CA ILE A 92 3.21 -10.42 -11.50
C ILE A 92 1.89 -9.97 -12.11
N SER A 93 1.03 -9.37 -11.28
CA SER A 93 -0.28 -8.90 -11.70
C SER A 93 -0.63 -7.60 -11.00
N GLY A 94 -1.27 -6.66 -11.68
CA GLY A 94 -1.58 -5.36 -11.10
C GLY A 94 -2.25 -4.44 -12.08
N THR A 95 -2.33 -3.17 -11.69
CA THR A 95 -2.83 -2.10 -12.56
C THR A 95 -1.90 -0.90 -12.45
N LEU A 96 -1.53 -0.35 -13.60
CA LEU A 96 -0.74 0.85 -13.75
C LEU A 96 -1.58 1.91 -14.44
N GLY A 97 -1.42 3.17 -14.02
CA GLY A 97 -2.07 4.35 -14.58
C GLY A 97 -1.06 5.43 -14.92
N GLY A 98 -1.50 6.41 -15.72
CA GLY A 98 -0.67 7.54 -16.14
C GLY A 98 0.45 7.21 -17.12
N LEU A 99 0.39 6.03 -17.76
CA LEU A 99 1.33 5.61 -18.80
C LEU A 99 1.02 6.25 -20.16
N GLU A 100 1.94 6.08 -21.12
CA GLU A 100 1.71 6.42 -22.52
C GLU A 100 0.46 5.73 -23.08
N ALA A 101 -0.42 6.50 -23.70
CA ALA A 101 -1.67 5.99 -24.23
C ALA A 101 -1.44 5.16 -25.51
N SER A 102 -2.06 3.98 -25.58
CA SER A 102 -2.11 3.14 -26.79
C SER A 102 -0.75 2.65 -27.31
N THR A 103 0.23 2.50 -26.42
CA THR A 103 1.58 2.02 -26.73
C THR A 103 1.89 0.72 -25.98
N GLU A 104 2.81 -0.10 -26.52
CA GLU A 104 3.40 -1.23 -25.81
C GLU A 104 4.66 -0.78 -25.04
N GLY A 105 4.64 -0.91 -23.71
CA GLY A 105 5.76 -0.60 -22.83
C GLY A 105 6.41 -1.87 -22.26
N GLY A 106 7.69 -1.78 -21.91
CA GLY A 106 8.45 -2.86 -21.25
C GLY A 106 8.55 -2.68 -19.74
N PHE A 107 8.78 -3.78 -19.02
CA PHE A 107 9.17 -3.75 -17.61
C PHE A 107 10.04 -4.97 -17.27
N HIS A 108 10.89 -4.84 -16.27
CA HIS A 108 11.70 -5.93 -15.72
C HIS A 108 12.06 -5.64 -14.26
N ILE A 109 12.61 -6.63 -13.57
CA ILE A 109 13.07 -6.52 -12.17
C ILE A 109 14.56 -6.16 -12.17
N HIS A 110 14.92 -5.09 -11.49
CA HIS A 110 16.31 -4.69 -11.28
C HIS A 110 16.95 -5.41 -10.07
N SER A 111 18.27 -5.31 -9.96
CA SER A 111 19.07 -5.92 -8.90
C SER A 111 19.16 -5.09 -7.61
N GLY A 112 18.81 -3.80 -7.67
CA GLY A 112 18.83 -2.89 -6.52
C GLY A 112 17.62 -3.03 -5.60
N TYR A 113 17.66 -2.26 -4.50
CA TYR A 113 16.71 -2.38 -3.38
C TYR A 113 16.09 -1.03 -2.98
N THR A 114 16.24 0.01 -3.79
CA THR A 114 15.64 1.33 -3.55
C THR A 114 15.05 1.90 -4.84
N CYS A 115 13.99 2.69 -4.67
CA CYS A 115 13.40 3.54 -5.70
C CYS A 115 13.51 5.03 -5.33
N ASP A 116 14.46 5.40 -4.47
CA ASP A 116 14.70 6.79 -4.07
C ASP A 116 15.77 7.47 -4.95
N ASP A 117 16.68 6.66 -5.52
CA ASP A 117 17.80 7.10 -6.33
C ASP A 117 18.03 6.14 -7.52
N ALA A 118 18.25 6.72 -8.71
CA ALA A 118 18.42 5.97 -9.94
C ALA A 118 19.64 5.04 -9.90
N ASP A 119 20.75 5.48 -9.28
CA ASP A 119 21.97 4.67 -9.15
C ASP A 119 21.75 3.46 -8.20
N GLY A 120 20.79 3.58 -7.27
CA GLY A 120 20.43 2.54 -6.32
C GLY A 120 19.42 1.51 -6.83
N VAL A 121 18.74 1.81 -7.95
CA VAL A 121 17.85 0.85 -8.63
C VAL A 121 18.69 -0.25 -9.28
N GLY A 122 19.88 0.06 -9.79
CA GLY A 122 20.85 -0.87 -10.37
C GLY A 122 20.95 -0.83 -11.89
#